data_AF-A0AA39IJM3-F1
#
_entry.id   AF-A0AA39IJM3-F1
#
_cell.length_a   1.000
_cell.length_b   1.000
_cell.length_c   1.000
_cell.angle_alpha   90.00
_cell.angle_beta   90.00
_cell.angle_gamma   90.00
#
_symmetry.space_group_name_H-M   'P 1'
#
loop_
_entity.id
_entity.type
_entity.pdbx_description
1 polymer ?
#
loop_
_entity_poly.entity_id
_entity_poly.type
_entity_poly.pdbx_seq_one_letter_code
_entity_poly.pdbx_strand_id
1 'polypeptide(L)'
;MTSLFPSLLLLLLVASAPFAVGAKLLQIQALWRHGDRAPIGTYPTDPHQEDAWPVPWGELTTEGMWQLYQQGEKLKKEYIEKRKLISSNYTASEIYLRSSNVSRTIISAHANMVGFYSSLNEDTLWPTNWSPVPVHVAKEGDLTFGVLSDCPRATELQNDRAQSKASLMSWASDKSSR
;
A
#
# COMPACT_ATOMS: atom_id res chain seq x y z
N MET A 1 13.45 40.61 49.11
CA MET A 1 14.15 40.65 47.80
C MET A 1 14.17 39.24 47.24
N THR A 2 13.15 38.86 46.47
CA THR A 2 13.06 37.53 45.85
C THR A 2 14.06 37.44 44.71
N SER A 3 14.98 36.48 44.80
CA SER A 3 16.05 36.26 43.83
C SER A 3 15.47 35.99 42.43
N LEU A 4 15.73 36.88 41.48
CA LEU A 4 15.33 36.76 40.07
C LEU A 4 16.18 35.76 39.27
N PHE A 5 17.25 35.24 39.89
CA PHE A 5 18.22 34.33 39.26
C PHE A 5 17.64 33.00 38.74
N PRO A 6 16.75 32.29 39.45
CA PRO A 6 16.21 31.01 38.98
C PRO A 6 15.33 31.18 37.74
N SER A 7 14.54 32.25 37.71
CA SER A 7 13.66 32.59 36.59
C SER A 7 14.44 32.97 35.35
N LEU A 8 15.54 33.72 35.51
CA LEU A 8 16.41 34.12 34.40
C LEU A 8 17.17 32.93 33.82
N LEU A 9 17.63 32.00 34.67
CA LEU A 9 18.32 30.78 34.24
C LEU A 9 17.36 29.82 33.49
N LEU A 10 16.11 29.72 33.94
CA LEU A 10 15.08 28.92 33.26
C LEU A 10 14.71 29.52 31.89
N LEU A 11 14.58 30.84 31.79
CA LEU A 11 14.36 31.55 30.52
C LEU A 11 15.52 31.35 29.54
N LEU A 12 16.77 31.41 30.03
CA LEU A 12 17.96 31.14 29.22
C LEU A 12 18.03 29.68 28.76
N LEU A 13 17.66 28.72 29.61
CA LEU A 13 17.59 27.29 29.26
C LEU A 13 16.54 27.02 28.17
N VAL A 14 15.34 27.59 28.29
CA VAL A 14 14.27 27.46 27.27
C VAL A 14 14.65 28.16 25.96
N ALA A 15 15.31 29.31 26.02
CA ALA A 15 15.78 30.03 24.83
C ALA A 15 16.95 29.32 24.12
N SER A 16 17.76 28.55 24.86
CA SER A 16 18.88 27.77 24.33
C SER A 16 18.50 26.35 23.89
N ALA A 17 17.27 25.91 24.16
CA ALA A 17 16.78 24.64 23.66
C ALA A 17 16.80 24.69 22.13
N PRO A 18 17.55 23.80 21.44
CA PRO A 18 17.55 23.79 20.00
C PRO A 18 16.11 23.54 19.53
N PHE A 19 15.52 24.51 18.85
CA PHE A 19 14.35 24.27 18.03
C PHE A 19 14.79 23.25 16.99
N ALA A 20 14.44 21.98 17.23
CA ALA A 20 14.54 20.96 16.20
C ALA A 20 13.62 21.41 15.07
N VAL A 21 14.20 22.02 14.03
CA VAL A 21 13.51 22.24 12.76
C VAL A 21 13.19 20.84 12.25
N GLY A 22 11.95 20.40 12.48
CA GLY A 22 11.51 19.07 12.10
C GLY A 22 11.68 18.88 10.60
N ALA A 23 12.05 17.66 10.19
CA ALA A 23 12.10 17.31 8.78
C ALA A 23 10.71 17.51 8.15
N LYS A 24 10.65 18.27 7.05
CA LYS A 24 9.42 18.47 6.27
C LYS A 24 9.26 17.31 5.29
N LEU A 25 8.16 16.56 5.42
CA LEU A 25 7.78 15.55 4.45
C LEU A 25 7.36 16.24 3.14
N LEU A 26 7.98 15.87 2.03
CA LEU A 26 7.72 16.46 0.70
C LEU A 26 6.96 15.52 -0.23
N GLN A 27 7.19 14.22 -0.13
CA GLN A 27 6.62 13.22 -1.02
C GLN A 27 6.55 11.86 -0.33
N ILE A 28 5.58 11.06 -0.75
CA ILE A 28 5.45 9.64 -0.39
C ILE A 28 5.38 8.79 -1.66
N GLN A 29 5.97 7.61 -1.59
CA GLN A 29 5.77 6.53 -2.57
C GLN A 29 5.34 5.31 -1.78
N ALA A 30 4.07 4.91 -1.93
CA ALA A 30 3.51 3.76 -1.25
C ALA A 30 3.29 2.64 -2.27
N LEU A 31 3.82 1.46 -1.96
CA LEU A 31 3.62 0.23 -2.71
C LEU A 31 2.95 -0.78 -1.77
N TRP A 32 1.88 -1.40 -2.25
CA TRP A 32 1.17 -2.42 -1.49
C TRP A 32 0.72 -3.55 -2.42
N ARG A 33 0.49 -4.72 -1.82
CA ARG A 33 -0.13 -5.86 -2.49
C ARG A 33 -1.65 -5.71 -2.49
N HIS A 34 -2.32 -6.37 -3.43
CA HIS A 34 -3.75 -6.59 -3.36
C HIS A 34 -4.17 -7.22 -2.02
N GLY A 35 -5.45 -7.09 -1.66
CA GLY A 35 -6.01 -7.70 -0.45
C GLY A 35 -6.24 -9.20 -0.58
N ASP A 36 -6.92 -9.77 0.41
CA ASP A 36 -7.39 -11.15 0.36
C ASP A 36 -8.15 -11.48 -0.94
N ARG A 37 -7.93 -12.69 -1.46
CA ARG A 37 -8.43 -13.15 -2.74
C ARG A 37 -8.66 -14.65 -2.72
N ALA A 38 -9.50 -15.14 -3.62
CA ALA A 38 -9.54 -16.57 -3.94
C ALA A 38 -8.19 -17.06 -4.50
N PRO A 39 -7.85 -18.36 -4.38
CA PRO A 39 -6.71 -18.96 -5.06
C PRO A 39 -6.76 -18.69 -6.56
N ILE A 40 -5.62 -18.69 -7.25
CA ILE A 40 -5.57 -18.58 -8.73
C ILE A 40 -5.71 -19.94 -9.42
N GLY A 41 -5.97 -20.99 -8.64
CA GLY A 41 -5.88 -22.40 -9.02
C GLY A 41 -5.42 -23.23 -7.83
N THR A 42 -5.58 -24.55 -7.95
CA THR A 42 -5.18 -25.52 -6.92
C THR A 42 -4.62 -26.80 -7.55
N TYR A 43 -4.17 -27.75 -6.72
CA TYR A 43 -3.67 -29.04 -7.16
C TYR A 43 -4.82 -29.98 -7.56
N PRO A 44 -4.59 -30.96 -8.47
CA PRO A 44 -5.68 -31.73 -9.08
C PRO A 44 -6.56 -32.54 -8.13
N THR A 45 -6.05 -32.92 -6.96
CA THR A 45 -6.77 -33.74 -5.96
C THR A 45 -7.33 -32.91 -4.81
N ASP A 46 -7.36 -31.59 -4.93
CA ASP A 46 -7.98 -30.73 -3.92
C ASP A 46 -9.51 -30.96 -3.91
N PRO A 47 -10.11 -31.34 -2.77
CA PRO A 47 -11.56 -31.46 -2.68
C PRO A 47 -12.30 -30.11 -2.79
N HIS A 48 -11.60 -28.97 -2.68
CA HIS A 48 -12.18 -27.63 -2.73
C HIS A 48 -11.80 -26.92 -4.05
N GLN A 49 -12.63 -27.12 -5.08
CA GLN A 49 -12.47 -26.48 -6.39
C GLN A 49 -13.03 -25.04 -6.38
N GLU A 50 -13.10 -24.40 -7.54
CA GLU A 50 -13.51 -22.99 -7.68
C GLU A 50 -14.87 -22.68 -7.05
N ASP A 51 -15.82 -23.61 -7.11
CA ASP A 51 -17.16 -23.51 -6.53
C ASP A 51 -17.17 -23.44 -5.00
N ALA A 52 -16.09 -23.85 -4.33
CA ALA A 52 -15.93 -23.72 -2.88
C ALA A 52 -15.63 -22.28 -2.43
N TRP A 53 -15.36 -21.35 -3.36
CA TRP A 53 -14.97 -19.97 -3.07
C TRP A 53 -16.11 -18.97 -3.33
N PRO A 54 -16.19 -17.87 -2.57
CA PRO A 54 -17.27 -16.88 -2.70
C PRO A 54 -17.15 -16.00 -3.96
N VAL A 55 -15.99 -16.03 -4.62
CA VAL A 55 -15.67 -15.32 -5.86
C VAL A 55 -14.84 -16.25 -6.76
N PRO A 56 -14.83 -16.02 -8.09
CA PRO A 56 -13.99 -16.80 -9.00
C PRO A 56 -12.51 -16.78 -8.62
N TRP A 57 -11.76 -17.76 -9.10
CA TRP A 57 -10.34 -17.87 -8.84
C TRP A 57 -9.58 -16.58 -9.21
N GLY A 58 -8.69 -16.16 -8.33
CA GLY A 58 -7.83 -15.00 -8.51
C GLY A 58 -8.51 -13.66 -8.30
N GLU A 59 -9.83 -13.62 -8.08
CA GLU A 59 -10.59 -12.40 -7.79
C GLU A 59 -10.51 -12.00 -6.32
N LEU A 60 -10.63 -10.69 -6.08
CA LEU A 60 -10.57 -10.10 -4.74
C LEU A 60 -11.83 -10.44 -3.95
N THR A 61 -11.69 -10.84 -2.69
CA THR A 61 -12.83 -11.08 -1.80
C THR A 61 -13.34 -9.77 -1.19
N THR A 62 -14.54 -9.78 -0.61
CA THR A 62 -15.04 -8.66 0.20
C THR A 62 -14.12 -8.36 1.39
N GLU A 63 -13.55 -9.39 2.00
CA GLU A 63 -12.53 -9.25 3.04
C GLU A 63 -11.30 -8.49 2.50
N GLY A 64 -10.83 -8.84 1.30
CA GLY A 64 -9.74 -8.12 0.64
C GLY A 64 -10.06 -6.66 0.35
N MET A 65 -11.30 -6.36 -0.06
CA MET A 65 -11.75 -4.96 -0.21
C MET A 65 -11.70 -4.21 1.13
N TRP A 66 -12.18 -4.83 2.20
CA TRP A 66 -12.19 -4.24 3.54
C TRP A 66 -10.77 -3.97 4.08
N GLN A 67 -9.84 -4.91 3.88
CA GLN A 67 -8.44 -4.74 4.24
C GLN A 67 -7.83 -3.50 3.57
N LEU A 68 -8.12 -3.29 2.28
CA LEU A 68 -7.59 -2.14 1.55
C LEU A 68 -8.28 -0.84 1.92
N TYR A 69 -9.58 -0.86 2.20
CA TYR A 69 -10.28 0.27 2.79
C TYR A 69 -9.61 0.73 4.10
N GLN A 70 -9.38 -0.20 5.03
CA GLN A 70 -8.70 0.10 6.30
C GLN A 70 -7.27 0.61 6.09
N GLN A 71 -6.56 0.07 5.09
CA GLN A 71 -5.25 0.59 4.72
C GLN A 71 -5.35 2.03 4.22
N GLY A 72 -6.35 2.36 3.41
CA GLY A 72 -6.66 3.72 2.99
C GLY A 72 -6.92 4.65 4.16
N GLU A 73 -7.72 4.23 5.15
CA GLU A 73 -7.97 5.02 6.36
C GLU A 73 -6.69 5.29 7.17
N LYS A 74 -5.79 4.32 7.27
CA LYS A 74 -4.48 4.51 7.93
C LYS A 74 -3.64 5.55 7.19
N LEU A 75 -3.63 5.51 5.87
CA LEU A 75 -2.92 6.48 5.03
C LEU A 75 -3.54 7.88 5.17
N LYS A 76 -4.88 7.99 5.24
CA LYS A 76 -5.59 9.25 5.48
C LYS A 76 -5.18 9.87 6.81
N LYS A 77 -5.20 9.08 7.88
CA LYS A 77 -4.79 9.51 9.22
C LYS A 77 -3.37 10.06 9.25
N GLU A 78 -2.42 9.40 8.57
CA GLU A 78 -1.05 9.89 8.52
C GLU A 78 -0.90 11.10 7.59
N TYR A 79 -1.33 11.02 6.33
CA TYR A 79 -0.93 11.99 5.29
C TYR A 79 -1.89 13.15 5.07
N ILE A 80 -3.19 12.94 5.30
CA ILE A 80 -4.20 14.01 5.23
C ILE A 80 -4.40 14.65 6.60
N GLU A 81 -4.59 13.85 7.65
CA GLU A 81 -5.00 14.39 8.95
C GLU A 81 -3.82 14.91 9.77
N LYS A 82 -2.78 14.10 9.95
CA LYS A 82 -1.63 14.43 10.83
C LYS A 82 -0.56 15.26 10.12
N ARG A 83 -0.13 14.85 8.92
CA ARG A 83 0.97 15.50 8.19
C ARG A 83 0.54 16.67 7.33
N LYS A 84 -0.76 16.77 7.00
CA LYS A 84 -1.31 17.79 6.09
C LYS A 84 -0.53 17.86 4.77
N LEU A 85 -0.08 16.71 4.27
CA LEU A 85 0.72 16.60 3.04
C LEU A 85 -0.17 16.72 1.80
N ILE A 86 -1.38 16.14 1.87
CA ILE A 86 -2.34 16.02 0.76
C ILE A 86 -3.68 16.60 1.22
N SER A 87 -4.42 17.21 0.29
CA SER A 87 -5.73 17.78 0.54
C SER A 87 -6.75 16.73 0.97
N SER A 88 -7.77 17.14 1.74
CA SER A 88 -8.84 16.24 2.20
C SER A 88 -9.76 15.77 1.08
N ASN A 89 -9.82 16.53 -0.02
CA ASN A 89 -10.50 16.16 -1.25
C ASN A 89 -9.47 15.79 -2.31
N TYR A 90 -9.82 14.89 -3.22
CA TYR A 90 -8.94 14.47 -4.30
C TYR A 90 -8.59 15.65 -5.22
N THR A 91 -7.29 15.80 -5.48
CA THR A 91 -6.74 16.76 -6.44
C THR A 91 -5.76 16.04 -7.37
N ALA A 92 -5.98 16.15 -8.68
CA ALA A 92 -5.19 15.41 -9.68
C ALA A 92 -3.68 15.78 -9.69
N SER A 93 -3.30 16.94 -9.16
CA SER A 93 -1.89 17.35 -9.04
C SER A 93 -1.18 16.79 -7.81
N GLU A 94 -1.90 16.19 -6.86
CA GLU A 94 -1.33 15.72 -5.59
C GLU A 94 -1.12 14.20 -5.56
N ILE A 95 -1.93 13.44 -6.31
CA ILE A 95 -1.89 11.97 -6.31
C ILE A 95 -1.80 11.40 -7.71
N TYR A 96 -0.90 10.44 -7.86
CA TYR A 96 -0.85 9.54 -9.00
C TYR A 96 -1.00 8.10 -8.49
N LEU A 97 -2.03 7.41 -8.96
CA LEU A 97 -2.32 6.03 -8.58
C LEU A 97 -2.14 5.10 -9.77
N ARG A 98 -1.32 4.07 -9.60
CA ARG A 98 -0.99 3.09 -10.65
C ARG A 98 -1.19 1.66 -10.14
N SER A 99 -1.70 0.79 -11.01
CA SER A 99 -1.93 -0.63 -10.72
C SER A 99 -1.38 -1.52 -11.85
N SER A 100 -1.05 -2.77 -11.54
CA SER A 100 -0.95 -3.81 -12.56
C SER A 100 -2.31 -4.06 -13.23
N ASN A 101 -2.29 -4.63 -14.43
CA ASN A 101 -3.49 -4.95 -15.21
C ASN A 101 -4.14 -6.27 -14.78
N VAL A 102 -4.61 -6.33 -13.53
CA VAL A 102 -5.36 -7.48 -13.00
C VAL A 102 -6.52 -6.96 -12.14
N SER A 103 -7.71 -7.57 -12.27
CA SER A 103 -8.94 -7.17 -11.57
C SER A 103 -8.70 -6.93 -10.08
N ARG A 104 -8.13 -7.91 -9.38
CA ARG A 104 -7.87 -7.82 -7.93
C ARG A 104 -7.00 -6.63 -7.51
N THR A 105 -6.03 -6.20 -8.33
CA THR A 105 -5.15 -5.07 -8.00
C THR A 105 -5.84 -3.74 -8.30
N ILE A 106 -6.63 -3.67 -9.38
CA ILE A 106 -7.40 -2.48 -9.73
C ILE A 106 -8.48 -2.24 -8.67
N ILE A 107 -9.22 -3.27 -8.27
CA ILE A 107 -10.25 -3.17 -7.23
C ILE A 107 -9.61 -2.83 -5.87
N SER A 108 -8.46 -3.43 -5.53
CA SER A 108 -7.71 -3.09 -4.33
C SER A 108 -7.30 -1.61 -4.27
N ALA A 109 -6.87 -1.04 -5.40
CA ALA A 109 -6.51 0.37 -5.50
C ALA A 109 -7.73 1.28 -5.26
N HIS A 110 -8.89 0.95 -5.84
CA HIS A 110 -10.13 1.68 -5.59
C HIS A 110 -10.59 1.57 -4.14
N ALA A 111 -10.60 0.37 -3.56
CA ALA A 111 -10.98 0.15 -2.16
C ALA A 111 -10.10 0.97 -1.20
N ASN A 112 -8.79 1.05 -1.47
CA ASN A 112 -7.88 1.90 -0.73
C ASN A 112 -8.25 3.39 -0.85
N MET A 113 -8.55 3.87 -2.06
CA MET A 113 -8.94 5.28 -2.26
C MET A 113 -10.29 5.63 -1.65
N VAL A 114 -11.23 4.68 -1.57
CA VAL A 114 -12.49 4.85 -0.83
C VAL A 114 -12.20 5.09 0.65
N GLY A 115 -11.25 4.38 1.26
CA GLY A 115 -10.82 4.64 2.64
C GLY A 115 -10.02 5.95 2.77
N PHE A 116 -9.11 6.21 1.83
CA PHE A 116 -8.21 7.36 1.86
C PHE A 116 -8.93 8.70 1.69
N TYR A 117 -9.90 8.77 0.78
CA TYR A 117 -10.78 9.91 0.55
C TYR A 117 -12.21 9.65 1.04
N SER A 118 -12.35 8.88 2.11
CA SER A 118 -13.63 8.74 2.80
C SER A 118 -14.11 10.14 3.23
N SER A 119 -15.12 10.66 2.56
CA SER A 119 -15.56 12.04 2.73
C SER A 119 -16.41 12.21 4.00
N LEU A 120 -16.42 13.43 4.52
CA LEU A 120 -17.43 13.94 5.46
C LEU A 120 -18.45 14.86 4.72
N ASN A 121 -18.47 14.83 3.39
CA ASN A 121 -19.14 15.86 2.59
C ASN A 121 -20.62 15.56 2.37
N GLU A 122 -21.44 16.58 2.59
CA GLU A 122 -22.92 16.61 2.55
C GLU A 122 -23.49 16.87 1.14
N ASP A 123 -22.71 16.64 0.09
CA ASP A 123 -23.15 16.95 -1.28
C ASP A 123 -24.13 15.88 -1.77
N THR A 124 -25.39 16.28 -1.97
CA THR A 124 -26.52 15.35 -2.15
C THR A 124 -26.62 14.74 -3.54
N LEU A 125 -25.84 15.23 -4.52
CA LEU A 125 -25.89 14.78 -5.91
C LEU A 125 -24.95 13.59 -6.22
N TRP A 126 -23.95 13.36 -5.37
CA TRP A 126 -22.98 12.27 -5.53
C TRP A 126 -23.15 11.25 -4.40
N PRO A 127 -22.91 9.94 -4.64
CA PRO A 127 -22.88 8.97 -3.56
C PRO A 127 -21.97 9.43 -2.41
N THR A 128 -22.52 9.45 -1.21
CA THR A 128 -21.81 9.99 -0.04
C THR A 128 -20.63 9.10 0.36
N ASN A 129 -19.73 9.68 1.16
CA ASN A 129 -18.62 8.99 1.84
C ASN A 129 -17.46 8.50 0.97
N TRP A 130 -17.33 8.93 -0.30
CA TRP A 130 -16.11 8.68 -1.09
C TRP A 130 -15.96 9.64 -2.28
N SER A 131 -14.77 9.67 -2.89
CA SER A 131 -14.48 10.39 -4.13
C SER A 131 -13.82 9.48 -5.17
N PRO A 132 -14.17 9.57 -6.45
CA PRO A 132 -13.52 8.78 -7.49
C PRO A 132 -12.08 9.25 -7.72
N VAL A 133 -11.16 8.29 -7.74
CA VAL A 133 -9.73 8.52 -8.02
C VAL A 133 -9.34 7.69 -9.23
N PRO A 134 -8.76 8.28 -10.29
CA PRO A 134 -8.31 7.54 -11.46
C PRO A 134 -7.21 6.52 -11.10
N VAL A 135 -7.38 5.27 -11.54
CA VAL A 135 -6.35 4.23 -11.44
C VAL A 135 -5.71 4.04 -12.82
N HIS A 136 -4.44 4.38 -12.95
CA HIS A 136 -3.67 4.15 -14.17
C HIS A 136 -3.17 2.72 -14.23
N VAL A 137 -3.56 1.98 -15.26
CA VAL A 137 -3.22 0.56 -15.38
C VAL A 137 -1.97 0.38 -16.24
N ALA A 138 -1.07 -0.49 -15.78
CA ALA A 138 0.10 -0.93 -16.51
C ALA A 138 -0.27 -1.50 -17.88
N LYS A 139 0.47 -1.11 -18.93
CA LYS A 139 0.29 -1.67 -20.27
C LYS A 139 1.00 -3.01 -20.40
N GLU A 140 0.68 -3.76 -21.44
CA GLU A 140 1.46 -4.94 -21.81
C GLU A 140 2.93 -4.54 -22.06
N GLY A 141 3.89 -5.35 -21.58
CA GLY A 141 5.31 -5.04 -21.61
C GLY A 141 5.82 -4.08 -20.52
N ASP A 142 4.94 -3.60 -19.63
CA ASP A 142 5.32 -2.75 -18.51
C ASP A 142 6.10 -3.53 -17.42
N LEU A 143 7.39 -3.19 -17.29
CA LEU A 143 8.31 -3.83 -16.34
C LEU A 143 8.13 -3.36 -14.90
N THR A 144 7.26 -2.37 -14.64
CA THR A 144 7.10 -1.78 -13.29
C THR A 144 6.58 -2.81 -12.28
N PHE A 145 5.68 -3.70 -12.71
CA PHE A 145 5.05 -4.71 -11.86
C PHE A 145 5.29 -6.16 -12.32
N GLY A 146 5.95 -6.35 -13.47
CA GLY A 146 6.25 -7.66 -14.04
C GLY A 146 7.65 -8.15 -13.68
N VAL A 147 7.73 -9.19 -12.84
CA VAL A 147 8.98 -9.94 -12.57
C VAL A 147 9.27 -10.98 -13.67
N LEU A 148 8.32 -11.18 -14.58
CA LEU A 148 8.29 -12.24 -15.60
C LEU A 148 8.35 -11.69 -17.03
N SER A 149 9.03 -10.57 -17.22
CA SER A 149 9.37 -10.11 -18.57
C SER A 149 10.31 -11.10 -19.25
N ASP A 150 10.24 -11.18 -20.59
CA ASP A 150 11.15 -11.96 -21.42
C ASP A 150 12.59 -11.48 -21.19
N CYS A 151 13.25 -12.10 -20.22
CA CYS A 151 14.61 -11.80 -19.82
C CYS A 151 15.41 -13.10 -19.84
N PRO A 152 16.13 -13.40 -20.95
CA PRO A 152 16.88 -14.65 -21.10
C PRO A 152 17.85 -14.90 -19.93
N ARG A 153 18.47 -13.84 -19.42
CA ARG A 153 19.37 -13.94 -18.26
C ARG A 153 18.62 -14.28 -16.96
N ALA A 154 17.41 -13.79 -16.75
CA ALA A 154 16.60 -14.17 -15.59
C ALA A 154 16.23 -15.66 -15.66
N THR A 155 15.87 -16.17 -16.84
CA THR A 155 15.59 -17.60 -17.07
C THR A 155 16.82 -18.46 -16.78
N GLU A 156 18.00 -18.07 -17.27
CA GLU A 156 19.25 -18.77 -16.99
C GLU A 156 19.54 -18.84 -15.49
N LEU A 157 19.42 -17.70 -14.79
CA LEU A 157 19.62 -17.64 -13.34
C LEU A 157 18.60 -18.49 -12.55
N GLN A 158 17.36 -18.58 -13.02
CA GLN A 158 16.34 -19.46 -12.42
C GLN A 158 16.70 -20.94 -12.61
N ASN A 159 17.18 -21.31 -13.80
CA ASN A 159 17.60 -22.68 -14.10
C ASN A 159 18.83 -23.09 -13.27
N ASP A 160 19.85 -22.23 -13.20
CA ASP A 160 21.04 -22.46 -12.39
C ASP A 160 20.68 -22.65 -10.91
N ARG A 161 19.76 -21.80 -10.41
CA ARG A 161 19.25 -21.88 -9.04
C ARG A 161 18.54 -23.21 -8.78
N ALA A 162 17.67 -23.65 -9.70
CA ALA A 162 16.92 -24.90 -9.56
C ALA A 162 17.82 -26.14 -9.56
N GLN A 163 18.93 -26.11 -10.30
CA GLN A 163 19.87 -27.24 -10.40
C GLN A 163 20.90 -27.29 -9.26
N SER A 164 21.11 -26.18 -8.54
CA SER A 164 22.09 -26.15 -7.45
C SER A 164 21.54 -26.79 -6.16
N LYS A 165 22.19 -27.87 -5.71
CA LYS A 165 21.91 -28.55 -4.42
C LYS A 165 21.95 -27.57 -3.23
N ALA A 166 22.81 -26.56 -3.29
CA ALA A 166 22.93 -25.52 -2.27
C ALA A 166 21.69 -24.59 -2.20
N SER A 167 21.08 -24.26 -3.34
CA SER A 167 19.83 -23.48 -3.35
C SER A 167 18.64 -24.27 -2.81
N LEU A 168 18.54 -25.56 -3.14
CA LEU A 168 17.48 -26.42 -2.61
C LEU A 168 17.59 -26.58 -1.08
N MET A 169 18.80 -26.75 -0.56
CA MET A 169 19.05 -26.90 0.88
C MET A 169 18.84 -25.58 1.65
N SER A 170 19.15 -24.42 1.05
CA SER A 170 18.86 -23.11 1.66
C SER A 170 17.37 -22.78 1.66
N TRP A 171 16.63 -23.10 0.60
CA TRP A 171 15.17 -22.95 0.59
C TRP A 171 14.48 -23.85 1.63
N ALA A 172 14.90 -25.11 1.75
CA ALA A 172 14.33 -26.04 2.72
C ALA A 172 14.61 -25.67 4.19
N SER A 173 15.67 -24.89 4.45
CA SER A 173 16.05 -24.44 5.79
C SER A 173 15.50 -23.06 6.17
N ASP A 174 15.01 -22.29 5.19
CA ASP A 174 14.42 -20.98 5.42
C ASP A 174 12.96 -21.09 5.91
N LYS A 175 12.81 -21.10 7.24
CA LYS A 175 11.51 -21.11 7.93
C LYS A 175 10.76 -19.77 7.88
N SER A 176 11.35 -18.70 7.31
CA SER A 176 10.73 -17.37 7.27
C SER A 176 9.73 -17.17 6.13
N SER A 177 9.56 -18.19 5.28
CA SER A 177 8.68 -18.17 4.10
C SER A 177 7.27 -18.75 4.34
N ARG A 178 6.88 -19.03 5.59
CA ARG A 178 5.51 -19.39 5.97
C ARG A 178 4.82 -18.27 6.73
#